data_AF-A0A7S0LEQ1-F1
#
_entry.id   AF-A0A7S0LEQ1-F1
#
_cell.length_a   1.000
_cell.length_b   1.000
_cell.length_c   1.000
_cell.angle_alpha   90.00
_cell.angle_beta   90.00
_cell.angle_gamma   90.00
#
_symmetry.space_group_name_H-M   'P 1'
#
loop_
_entity.id
_entity.type
_entity.pdbx_description
1 polymer ?
#
loop_
_entity_poly.entity_id
_entity_poly.type
_entity_poly.pdbx_seq_one_letter_code
_entity_poly.pdbx_strand_id
1 'polypeptide(L)'
;GGAVVERPRVPPFLRKLFTIVDDGAYNQFATWCHGGTAFRITDPQSFSDLCLPRFFKHNKMGSFQQQLLTYGFMRVPNSSCLDISAVWQHASFVCGRPDLLECINRSINRTGTKREAGKVTDDGGSDSEEERAEVNRVQSHLQKLTSSLNELHDELRSTRIVEMRAID
;
A
#
# COMPACT_ATOMS: atom_id res chain seq x y z
N GLY A 1 -21.36 39.38 13.28
CA GLY A 1 -20.16 38.91 12.56
C GLY A 1 -20.25 37.41 12.45
N GLY A 2 -20.43 36.88 11.25
CA GLY A 2 -20.43 35.43 11.03
C GLY A 2 -18.99 34.93 11.05
N ALA A 3 -18.66 34.04 11.98
CA ALA A 3 -17.40 33.31 11.92
C ALA A 3 -17.42 32.49 10.62
N VAL A 4 -16.56 32.86 9.67
CA VAL A 4 -16.30 32.04 8.49
C VAL A 4 -15.59 30.79 9.02
N VAL A 5 -16.32 29.69 9.14
CA VAL A 5 -15.74 28.38 9.41
C VAL A 5 -14.87 28.06 8.20
N GLU A 6 -13.55 28.21 8.33
CA GLU A 6 -12.62 27.79 7.30
C GLU A 6 -12.80 26.29 7.08
N ARG A 7 -13.29 25.93 5.89
CA ARG A 7 -13.46 24.52 5.53
C ARG A 7 -12.08 23.88 5.44
N PRO A 8 -11.82 22.75 6.13
CA PRO A 8 -10.57 22.04 6.02
C PRO A 8 -10.27 21.71 4.55
N ARG A 9 -9.13 22.15 4.04
CA ARG A 9 -8.76 21.89 2.65
C ARG A 9 -8.41 20.42 2.48
N VAL A 10 -9.19 19.70 1.67
CA VAL A 10 -8.95 18.28 1.38
C VAL A 10 -7.53 18.06 0.82
N PRO A 11 -6.72 17.20 1.46
CA PRO A 11 -5.38 16.86 1.00
C PRO A 11 -5.32 16.46 -0.49
N PRO A 12 -4.28 16.88 -1.23
CA PRO A 12 -4.15 16.55 -2.65
C PRO A 12 -4.14 15.04 -2.95
N PHE A 13 -3.53 14.25 -2.06
CA PHE A 13 -3.52 12.79 -2.17
C PHE A 13 -4.95 12.22 -2.25
N LEU A 14 -5.83 12.62 -1.32
CA LEU A 14 -7.21 12.13 -1.24
C LEU A 14 -8.03 12.53 -2.46
N ARG A 15 -7.86 13.76 -2.96
CA ARG A 15 -8.52 14.21 -4.19
C ARG A 15 -8.10 13.38 -5.40
N LYS A 16 -6.78 13.16 -5.58
CA LYS A 16 -6.25 12.35 -6.67
C LYS A 16 -6.70 10.89 -6.56
N LEU A 17 -6.65 10.32 -5.36
CA LEU A 17 -7.14 8.97 -5.08
C LEU A 17 -8.61 8.83 -5.47
N PHE A 18 -9.46 9.77 -5.04
CA PHE A 18 -10.87 9.77 -5.40
C PHE A 18 -11.06 9.84 -6.93
N THR A 19 -10.35 10.75 -7.61
CA THR A 19 -10.41 10.84 -9.08
C THR A 19 -9.99 9.52 -9.75
N ILE A 20 -8.92 8.87 -9.31
CA ILE A 20 -8.45 7.60 -9.89
C ILE A 20 -9.52 6.50 -9.76
N VAL A 21 -10.22 6.44 -8.63
CA VAL A 21 -11.19 5.37 -8.36
C VAL A 21 -12.56 5.66 -9.00
N ASP A 22 -12.95 6.93 -9.08
CA ASP A 22 -14.26 7.37 -9.54
C ASP A 22 -14.35 7.58 -11.06
N ASP A 23 -13.23 7.88 -11.72
CA ASP A 23 -13.18 8.07 -13.16
C ASP A 23 -13.05 6.73 -13.90
N GLY A 24 -14.06 6.42 -14.72
CA GLY A 24 -14.14 5.20 -15.51
C GLY A 24 -12.95 4.96 -16.45
N ALA A 25 -12.20 6.01 -16.81
CA ALA A 25 -10.99 5.89 -17.62
C ALA A 25 -9.87 5.08 -16.94
N TYR A 26 -9.91 4.92 -15.61
CA TYR A 26 -8.89 4.21 -14.83
C TYR A 26 -9.39 2.90 -14.22
N ASN A 27 -10.60 2.43 -14.59
CA ASN A 27 -11.21 1.21 -14.06
C ASN A 27 -10.35 -0.05 -14.23
N GLN A 28 -9.47 -0.10 -15.22
CA GLN A 28 -8.53 -1.21 -15.39
C GLN A 28 -7.47 -1.29 -14.27
N PHE A 29 -7.20 -0.17 -13.60
CA PHE A 29 -6.21 -0.06 -12.52
C PHE A 29 -6.87 -0.06 -11.13
N ALA A 30 -7.90 0.76 -10.94
CA ALA A 30 -8.60 0.86 -9.67
C ALA A 30 -10.10 1.13 -9.86
N THR A 31 -10.94 0.51 -9.04
CA THR A 31 -12.41 0.62 -9.11
C THR A 31 -13.03 0.57 -7.72
N TRP A 32 -14.23 1.15 -7.59
CA TRP A 32 -15.10 0.90 -6.44
C TRP A 32 -15.50 -0.58 -6.36
N CYS A 33 -15.47 -1.14 -5.15
CA CYS A 33 -16.06 -2.44 -4.86
C CYS A 33 -17.59 -2.35 -4.77
N HIS A 34 -18.25 -3.50 -4.78
CA HIS A 34 -19.70 -3.57 -4.53
C HIS A 34 -20.05 -2.88 -3.20
N GLY A 35 -21.06 -2.01 -3.23
CA GLY A 35 -21.47 -1.19 -2.08
C GLY A 35 -20.75 0.17 -1.95
N GLY A 36 -19.69 0.43 -2.71
CA GLY A 36 -19.09 1.77 -2.82
C GLY A 36 -18.37 2.29 -1.56
N THR A 37 -18.12 1.44 -0.57
CA THR A 37 -17.43 1.77 0.69
C THR A 37 -15.97 1.31 0.75
N ALA A 38 -15.52 0.64 -0.32
CA ALA A 38 -14.16 0.16 -0.50
C ALA A 38 -13.79 0.28 -1.98
N PHE A 39 -12.49 0.33 -2.26
CA PHE A 39 -11.98 0.30 -3.62
C PHE A 39 -10.93 -0.80 -3.77
N ARG A 40 -10.80 -1.30 -4.98
CA ARG A 40 -9.86 -2.36 -5.37
C ARG A 40 -8.84 -1.78 -6.32
N ILE A 41 -7.58 -2.13 -6.12
CA ILE A 41 -6.50 -2.01 -7.10
C ILE A 41 -6.33 -3.39 -7.72
N THR A 42 -6.63 -3.51 -9.01
CA THR A 42 -6.74 -4.81 -9.70
C THR A 42 -5.39 -5.51 -9.80
N ASP A 43 -4.37 -4.77 -10.21
CA ASP A 43 -2.98 -5.22 -10.29
C ASP A 43 -2.08 -4.09 -9.74
N PRO A 44 -1.50 -4.27 -8.54
CA PRO A 44 -0.61 -3.28 -7.94
C PRO A 44 0.59 -2.89 -8.82
N GLN A 45 1.15 -3.82 -9.60
CA GLN A 45 2.32 -3.55 -10.45
C GLN A 45 1.91 -2.65 -11.62
N SER A 46 0.88 -3.03 -12.35
CA SER A 46 0.34 -2.23 -13.46
C SER A 46 -0.16 -0.86 -13.00
N PHE A 47 -0.79 -0.77 -11.82
CA PHE A 47 -1.17 0.49 -11.19
C PHE A 47 0.05 1.38 -10.91
N SER A 48 1.11 0.78 -10.38
CA SER A 48 2.39 1.45 -10.10
C SER A 48 2.98 2.05 -11.37
N ASP A 49 3.09 1.27 -12.43
CA ASP A 49 3.86 1.65 -13.63
C ASP A 49 3.09 2.58 -14.57
N LEU A 50 1.76 2.43 -14.67
CA LEU A 50 0.96 3.10 -15.70
C LEU A 50 0.00 4.16 -15.14
N CYS A 51 -0.45 4.02 -13.90
CA CYS A 51 -1.41 4.95 -13.29
C CYS A 51 -0.70 6.01 -12.44
N LEU A 52 0.16 5.60 -11.49
CA LEU A 52 0.80 6.54 -10.55
C LEU A 52 1.53 7.72 -11.22
N PRO A 53 2.34 7.53 -12.29
CA PRO A 53 3.04 8.64 -12.94
C PRO A 53 2.14 9.73 -13.52
N ARG A 54 0.86 9.42 -13.75
CA ARG A 54 -0.13 10.39 -14.27
C ARG A 54 -0.66 11.33 -13.18
N PHE A 55 -0.61 10.90 -11.92
CA PHE A 55 -1.18 11.62 -10.78
C PHE A 55 -0.13 12.07 -9.77
N PHE A 56 0.98 11.37 -9.68
CA PHE A 56 2.06 11.57 -8.71
C PHE A 56 3.40 11.69 -9.43
N LYS A 57 4.37 12.35 -8.80
CA LYS A 57 5.72 12.54 -9.34
C LYS A 57 6.61 11.28 -9.20
N HIS A 58 6.00 10.13 -8.89
CA HIS A 58 6.68 8.86 -8.68
C HIS A 58 5.75 7.72 -9.12
N ASN A 59 6.33 6.54 -9.34
CA ASN A 59 5.62 5.31 -9.69
C ASN A 59 5.71 4.29 -8.55
N LYS A 60 5.89 4.74 -7.30
CA LYS A 60 6.18 3.89 -6.14
C LYS A 60 4.90 3.46 -5.41
N MET A 61 4.57 2.16 -5.48
CA MET A 61 3.43 1.59 -4.76
C MET A 61 3.56 1.69 -3.25
N GLY A 62 4.77 1.52 -2.70
CA GLY A 62 5.04 1.62 -1.26
C GLY A 62 4.64 2.98 -0.69
N SER A 63 5.11 4.08 -1.28
CA SER A 63 4.73 5.44 -0.87
C SER A 63 3.23 5.69 -0.98
N PHE A 64 2.57 5.14 -2.01
CA PHE A 64 1.12 5.23 -2.16
C PHE A 64 0.38 4.48 -1.03
N GLN A 65 0.80 3.26 -0.68
CA GLN A 65 0.25 2.50 0.44
C GLN A 65 0.51 3.18 1.78
N GLN A 66 1.68 3.79 1.97
CA GLN A 66 1.97 4.57 3.18
C GLN A 66 1.07 5.80 3.31
N GLN A 67 0.74 6.47 2.21
CA GLN A 67 -0.26 7.55 2.23
C GLN A 67 -1.65 7.01 2.63
N LEU A 68 -2.08 5.85 2.10
CA LEU A 68 -3.32 5.20 2.55
C LEU A 68 -3.33 4.93 4.06
N LEU A 69 -2.26 4.33 4.59
CA LEU A 69 -2.11 4.08 6.03
C LEU A 69 -2.11 5.38 6.85
N THR A 70 -1.42 6.40 6.35
CA THR A 70 -1.35 7.74 6.96
C THR A 70 -2.73 8.39 7.09
N TYR A 71 -3.65 8.10 6.18
CA TYR A 71 -5.05 8.58 6.23
C TYR A 71 -6.02 7.54 6.82
N GLY A 72 -5.51 6.52 7.51
CA GLY A 72 -6.34 5.55 8.24
C GLY A 72 -7.09 4.56 7.37
N PHE A 73 -6.73 4.41 6.09
CA PHE A 73 -7.30 3.35 5.25
C PHE A 73 -6.84 1.99 5.75
N MET A 74 -7.75 1.04 5.75
CA MET A 74 -7.47 -0.33 6.14
C MET A 74 -7.46 -1.24 4.93
N ARG A 75 -6.48 -2.15 4.87
CA ARG A 75 -6.43 -3.19 3.85
C ARG A 75 -7.40 -4.32 4.22
N VAL A 76 -8.25 -4.70 3.28
CA VAL A 76 -9.14 -5.85 3.43
C VAL A 76 -8.36 -7.11 3.01
N PRO A 77 -8.31 -8.16 3.85
CA PRO A 77 -7.64 -9.41 3.49
C PRO A 77 -8.31 -10.09 2.29
N ASN A 78 -7.51 -10.60 1.37
CA ASN A 78 -8.01 -11.39 0.25
C ASN A 78 -8.40 -12.80 0.74
N SER A 79 -9.49 -13.34 0.20
CA SER A 79 -9.93 -14.71 0.54
C SER A 79 -9.04 -15.81 -0.07
N SER A 80 -8.30 -15.48 -1.14
CA SER A 80 -7.37 -16.39 -1.82
C SER A 80 -5.96 -15.78 -1.84
N CYS A 81 -4.95 -16.60 -1.63
CA CYS A 81 -3.55 -16.20 -1.77
C CYS A 81 -3.13 -15.95 -3.23
N LEU A 82 -3.92 -16.43 -4.19
CA LEU A 82 -3.69 -16.19 -5.63
C LEU A 82 -4.29 -14.87 -6.12
N ASP A 83 -5.16 -14.24 -5.33
CA ASP A 83 -5.69 -12.91 -5.67
C ASP A 83 -4.61 -11.87 -5.39
N ILE A 84 -4.03 -11.34 -6.47
CA ILE A 84 -2.97 -10.32 -6.42
C ILE A 84 -3.52 -8.91 -6.14
N SER A 85 -4.84 -8.73 -6.21
CA SER A 85 -5.44 -7.41 -6.05
C SER A 85 -5.31 -6.90 -4.61
N ALA A 86 -5.45 -5.60 -4.44
CA ALA A 86 -5.42 -4.97 -3.12
C ALA A 86 -6.70 -4.19 -2.89
N VAL A 87 -7.49 -4.59 -1.89
CA VAL A 87 -8.72 -3.90 -1.50
C VAL A 87 -8.47 -3.04 -0.26
N TRP A 88 -8.93 -1.79 -0.32
CA TRP A 88 -8.77 -0.80 0.73
C TRP A 88 -10.12 -0.15 1.06
N GLN A 89 -10.32 0.17 2.33
CA GLN A 89 -11.55 0.79 2.82
C GLN A 89 -11.27 1.90 3.83
N HIS A 90 -12.17 2.89 3.87
CA HIS A 90 -12.20 3.93 4.89
C HIS A 90 -13.64 4.45 5.03
N ALA A 91 -14.10 4.70 6.27
CA ALA A 91 -15.50 5.05 6.55
C ALA A 91 -16.00 6.30 5.81
N SER A 92 -15.12 7.29 5.61
CA SER A 92 -15.42 8.55 4.91
C SER A 92 -14.91 8.59 3.47
N PHE A 93 -14.49 7.46 2.89
CA PHE A 93 -14.10 7.36 1.49
C PHE A 93 -15.14 6.53 0.73
N VAL A 94 -16.17 7.19 0.21
CA VAL A 94 -17.38 6.55 -0.33
C VAL A 94 -17.69 7.05 -1.74
N CYS A 95 -18.08 6.13 -2.62
CA CYS A 95 -18.46 6.41 -4.01
C CYS A 95 -19.53 7.51 -4.11
N GLY A 96 -19.34 8.45 -5.02
CA GLY A 96 -20.27 9.58 -5.22
C GLY A 96 -20.35 10.58 -4.06
N ARG A 97 -19.51 10.45 -3.02
CA ARG A 97 -19.50 11.33 -1.84
C ARG A 97 -18.13 11.98 -1.62
N PRO A 98 -17.66 12.82 -2.57
CA PRO A 98 -16.39 13.53 -2.42
C PRO A 98 -16.42 14.56 -1.28
N ASP A 99 -17.60 14.97 -0.84
CA ASP A 99 -17.79 15.82 0.34
C ASP A 99 -17.21 15.18 1.61
N LEU A 100 -17.30 13.86 1.75
CA LEU A 100 -16.81 13.14 2.93
C LEU A 100 -15.27 13.09 3.03
N LEU A 101 -14.55 13.47 1.97
CA LEU A 101 -13.09 13.55 2.00
C LEU A 101 -12.58 14.57 3.02
N GLU A 102 -13.38 15.58 3.38
CA GLU A 102 -13.03 16.56 4.41
C GLU A 102 -13.00 15.95 5.82
N CYS A 103 -13.65 14.80 6.02
CA CYS A 103 -13.66 14.07 7.28
C CYS A 103 -12.46 13.12 7.44
N ILE A 104 -11.66 12.92 6.39
CA ILE A 104 -10.48 12.04 6.44
C ILE A 104 -9.30 12.86 6.98
N ASN A 105 -8.95 12.62 8.25
CA ASN A 105 -7.79 13.24 8.87
C ASN A 105 -6.55 12.34 8.76
N ARG A 106 -5.38 12.96 8.89
CA ARG A 106 -4.13 12.22 9.02
C ARG A 106 -4.14 11.51 10.38
N SER A 107 -4.01 10.19 10.38
CA SER A 107 -3.75 9.41 11.57
C SER A 107 -2.37 9.78 12.10
N ILE A 108 -2.33 10.65 13.11
CA ILE A 108 -1.12 10.94 13.87
C ILE A 108 -0.94 9.75 14.80
N ASN A 109 -0.22 8.71 14.37
CA ASN A 109 0.34 7.74 15.32
C ASN A 109 1.09 8.55 16.38
N ARG A 110 0.55 8.54 17.61
CA ARG A 110 1.07 9.29 18.75
C ARG A 110 2.34 8.64 19.26
N THR A 111 3.45 8.83 18.55
CA THR A 111 4.80 8.67 19.10
C THR A 111 5.59 9.91 18.67
N GLY A 112 6.08 10.67 19.67
CA GLY A 112 6.47 12.09 19.60
C GLY A 112 7.33 12.50 18.40
N THR A 113 7.20 13.71 17.87
CA THR A 113 7.45 14.98 18.57
C THR A 113 6.60 16.09 17.96
N LYS A 114 6.11 17.00 18.82
CA LYS A 114 5.48 18.25 18.41
C LYS A 114 6.49 19.09 17.61
N ARG A 115 6.23 19.33 16.33
CA ARG A 115 6.83 20.45 15.59
C ARG A 115 5.72 21.30 15.01
N GLU A 116 5.81 22.57 15.35
CA GLU A 116 4.84 23.63 15.11
C GLU A 116 4.74 23.99 13.63
N ALA A 117 3.62 24.64 13.31
CA ALA A 117 3.22 25.10 11.99
C ALA A 117 4.33 25.86 11.25
N GLY A 118 4.62 25.44 10.02
CA GLY A 118 5.51 26.16 9.12
C GLY A 118 5.59 25.53 7.74
N LYS A 119 4.97 26.21 6.76
CA LYS A 119 5.23 26.15 5.31
C LYS A 119 4.90 24.83 4.58
N VAL A 120 3.80 24.86 3.83
CA VAL A 120 3.46 23.83 2.84
C VAL A 120 4.40 24.01 1.64
N THR A 121 5.51 23.27 1.63
CA THR A 121 6.32 23.06 0.43
C THR A 121 6.12 21.62 -0.04
N ASP A 122 5.96 21.50 -1.36
CA ASP A 122 6.12 20.30 -2.19
C ASP A 122 7.18 19.36 -1.59
N ASP A 123 6.73 18.26 -1.01
CA ASP A 123 7.57 17.28 -0.31
C ASP A 123 7.65 16.01 -1.16
N GLY A 124 8.88 15.61 -1.49
CA GLY A 124 9.14 14.46 -2.35
C GLY A 124 10.61 14.32 -2.68
N GLY A 125 11.45 14.21 -1.64
CA GLY A 125 12.90 14.13 -1.81
C GLY A 125 13.61 13.57 -0.58
N SER A 126 13.15 12.45 -0.01
CA SER A 126 13.93 11.72 1.02
C SER A 126 13.51 10.26 1.21
N ASP A 127 12.88 9.61 0.21
CA ASP A 127 12.30 8.25 0.39
C ASP A 127 13.21 7.12 -0.15
N SER A 128 14.37 7.47 -0.74
CA SER A 128 15.21 6.50 -1.47
C SER A 128 16.09 5.61 -0.57
N GLU A 129 16.42 6.04 0.64
CA GLU A 129 17.33 5.29 1.52
C GLU A 129 16.59 4.25 2.38
N GLU A 130 15.41 4.59 2.88
CA GLU A 130 14.61 3.70 3.72
C GLU A 130 14.00 2.56 2.90
N GLU A 131 13.53 2.82 1.68
CA GLU A 131 13.06 1.78 0.76
C GLU A 131 14.20 0.84 0.33
N ARG A 132 15.42 1.36 0.16
CA ARG A 132 16.61 0.54 -0.14
C ARG A 132 16.99 -0.34 1.05
N ALA A 133 16.83 0.16 2.28
CA ALA A 133 17.02 -0.63 3.48
C ALA A 133 15.99 -1.76 3.60
N GLU A 134 14.72 -1.49 3.26
CA GLU A 134 13.66 -2.50 3.32
C GLU A 134 13.81 -3.57 2.24
N VAL A 135 14.15 -3.19 1.00
CA VAL A 135 14.47 -4.16 -0.07
C VAL A 135 15.63 -5.07 0.33
N ASN A 136 16.68 -4.50 0.95
CA ASN A 136 17.81 -5.30 1.45
C ASN A 136 17.40 -6.27 2.57
N ARG A 137 16.49 -5.87 3.47
CA ARG A 137 15.96 -6.76 4.53
C ARG A 137 15.17 -7.92 3.95
N VAL A 138 14.26 -7.64 3.00
CA VAL A 138 13.48 -8.68 2.32
C VAL A 138 14.39 -9.64 1.56
N GLN A 139 15.39 -9.12 0.85
CA GLN A 139 16.34 -9.94 0.11
C GLN A 139 17.18 -10.84 1.03
N SER A 140 17.60 -10.35 2.19
CA SER A 140 18.28 -11.17 3.20
C SER A 140 17.38 -12.29 3.74
N HIS A 141 16.09 -11.99 3.98
CA HIS A 141 15.15 -12.99 4.46
C HIS A 141 14.90 -14.09 3.42
N LEU A 142 14.76 -13.74 2.14
CA LEU A 142 14.60 -14.72 1.05
C LEU A 142 15.84 -15.60 0.88
N GLN A 143 17.04 -15.04 1.01
CA GLN A 143 18.27 -15.85 1.00
C GLN A 143 18.29 -16.86 2.14
N LYS A 144 17.90 -16.47 3.36
CA LYS A 144 17.82 -17.40 4.50
C LYS A 144 16.83 -18.53 4.25
N LEU A 145 15.63 -18.21 3.78
CA LEU A 145 14.62 -19.23 3.46
C LEU A 145 15.11 -20.20 2.38
N THR A 146 15.82 -19.68 1.37
CA THR A 146 16.40 -20.50 0.30
C THR A 146 17.47 -21.45 0.83
N SER A 147 18.36 -20.98 1.71
CA SER A 147 19.36 -21.84 2.36
C SER A 147 18.70 -22.94 3.19
N SER A 148 17.71 -22.62 4.02
CA SER A 148 16.99 -23.62 4.82
C SER A 148 16.26 -24.65 3.96
N LEU A 149 15.70 -24.26 2.82
CA LEU A 149 15.10 -25.21 1.87
C LEU A 149 16.14 -26.16 1.28
N ASN A 150 17.33 -25.67 0.92
CA ASN A 150 18.41 -26.52 0.42
C ASN A 150 18.92 -27.48 1.48
N GLU A 151 19.09 -27.03 2.73
CA GLU A 151 19.49 -27.86 3.86
C GLU A 151 18.49 -29.01 4.10
N LEU A 152 17.19 -28.69 4.16
CA LEU A 152 16.14 -29.71 4.30
C LEU A 152 16.12 -30.68 3.13
N HIS A 153 16.34 -30.18 1.91
CA HIS A 153 16.39 -31.02 0.71
C HIS A 153 17.60 -31.97 0.72
N ASP A 154 18.75 -31.52 1.21
CA ASP A 154 19.95 -32.34 1.35
C ASP A 154 19.81 -33.37 2.49
N GLU A 155 19.18 -33.00 3.61
CA GLU A 155 18.81 -33.95 4.67
C GLU A 155 17.90 -35.05 4.13
N LEU A 156 16.82 -34.69 3.42
CA LEU A 156 15.90 -35.65 2.79
C LEU A 156 16.61 -36.59 1.81
N ARG A 157 17.56 -36.08 1.01
CA ARG A 157 18.38 -36.93 0.11
C ARG A 157 19.31 -37.85 0.89
N SER A 158 19.93 -37.36 1.95
CA SER A 158 20.85 -38.11 2.78
C SER A 158 20.12 -39.25 3.52
N THR A 159 18.97 -38.97 4.12
CA THR A 159 18.10 -39.98 4.76
C THR A 159 17.69 -41.06 3.77
N ARG A 160 17.28 -40.68 2.56
CA ARG A 160 16.90 -41.62 1.50
C ARG A 160 18.04 -42.55 1.07
N ILE A 161 19.28 -42.05 1.04
CA ILE A 161 20.47 -42.84 0.71
C ILE A 161 20.80 -43.84 1.83
N VAL A 162 20.64 -43.45 3.10
CA VAL A 162 20.89 -44.32 4.25
C VAL A 162 19.85 -45.44 4.33
N GLU A 163 18.57 -45.14 4.10
CA GLU A 163 17.51 -46.17 4.07
C GLU A 163 17.72 -47.19 2.94
N MET A 164 18.20 -46.76 1.76
CA MET A 164 18.48 -47.67 0.64
C MET A 164 19.67 -48.60 0.89
N ARG A 165 20.61 -48.25 1.79
CA ARG A 165 21.80 -49.08 2.12
C ARG A 165 21.56 -50.08 3.24
N ALA A 166 20.45 -49.96 3.99
CA ALA A 166 20.12 -50.84 5.10
C ALA A 166 19.28 -52.07 4.68
N ILE A 167 19.08 -52.27 3.37
CA ILE A 167 18.25 -53.35 2.80
C ILE A 167 19.12 -54.48 2.19
N ASP A 168 20.45 -54.35 2.20
CA ASP A 168 21.42 -55.42 1.87
C ASP A 168 22.03 -56.04 3.14
#